data_AF-A0A074S5C8-F1
#
_entry.id   AF-A0A074S5C8-F1
#
_cell.length_a   1.000
_cell.length_b   1.000
_cell.length_c   1.000
_cell.angle_alpha   90.00
_cell.angle_beta   90.00
_cell.angle_gamma   90.00
#
_symmetry.space_group_name_H-M   'P 1'
#
loop_
_entity.id
_entity.type
_entity.pdbx_description
1 polymer ?
#
loop_
_entity_poly.entity_id
_entity_poly.type
_entity_poly.pdbx_seq_one_letter_code
_entity_poly.pdbx_strand_id
1 'polypeptide(L)'
;MSADPPGSPTNHERFRQWITDVEVTPGSTEPNCKFSARLFVNEELVCNLPAIESTRPLRWSGLLCCDVSLNSVVSLRLCKSTAGRPRYFNFPHFNVTEVDEETGEVTLELPEAAWVVTIKLLTRAMAEKLFPDELEKLNAIEGTYNSLEPNITEKYLFKNALNFANLVVQALPECTAKVSFLIYMKVWELLDQQAQLDDTLQAILRGLTGIGDIVDITSQASSALLAAAMNKSKESIQGILTLLEDACNYIYNQLATNDLAPFRLEGEGANDSFDVEAYLDRLKGLQTAFHASWSPVAPTSVGDDGINEDELSDSPHQAANGSSR
;
A
#
# COMPACT_ATOMS: atom_id res chain seq x y z
N MET A 1 0.35 -26.60 18.40
CA MET A 1 -0.47 -25.39 18.16
C MET A 1 0.43 -24.21 18.40
N SER A 2 0.85 -23.55 17.32
CA SER A 2 1.62 -22.30 17.37
C SER A 2 0.71 -21.23 16.78
N ALA A 3 0.43 -20.20 17.55
CA ALA A 3 -0.27 -19.01 17.09
C ALA A 3 0.77 -18.14 16.40
N ASP A 4 0.73 -18.07 15.07
CA ASP A 4 1.45 -17.03 14.35
C ASP A 4 0.75 -15.68 14.59
N PRO A 5 1.50 -14.59 14.81
CA PRO A 5 0.93 -13.26 14.96
C PRO A 5 0.30 -12.78 13.64
N PRO A 6 -0.68 -11.86 13.67
CA PRO A 6 -1.28 -11.32 12.46
C PRO A 6 -0.22 -10.47 11.75
N GLY A 7 0.37 -11.01 10.68
CA GLY A 7 1.40 -10.29 9.91
C GLY A 7 2.58 -11.12 9.39
N SER A 8 2.59 -12.45 9.52
CA SER A 8 3.63 -13.27 8.88
C SER A 8 3.57 -13.15 7.34
N PRO A 9 4.66 -12.71 6.66
CA PRO A 9 4.69 -12.47 5.22
C PRO A 9 4.92 -13.75 4.39
N THR A 10 4.56 -14.93 4.91
CA THR A 10 4.82 -16.23 4.27
C THR A 10 3.62 -16.81 3.52
N ASN A 11 2.48 -16.12 3.47
CA ASN A 11 1.33 -16.57 2.68
C ASN A 11 1.32 -15.85 1.32
N HIS A 12 2.11 -16.34 0.36
CA HIS A 12 2.12 -15.85 -1.03
C HIS A 12 0.75 -15.94 -1.73
N GLU A 13 -0.27 -16.49 -1.07
CA GLU A 13 -1.65 -16.59 -1.52
C GLU A 13 -2.56 -15.45 -1.03
N ARG A 14 -2.07 -14.58 -0.13
CA ARG A 14 -2.84 -13.44 0.38
C ARG A 14 -2.41 -12.13 -0.28
N PHE A 15 -3.39 -11.29 -0.60
CA PHE A 15 -3.20 -9.96 -1.18
C PHE A 15 -4.20 -8.97 -0.58
N ARG A 16 -3.88 -7.69 -0.72
CA ARG A 16 -4.71 -6.59 -0.22
C ARG A 16 -5.79 -6.24 -1.23
N GLN A 17 -7.01 -6.18 -0.73
CA GLN A 17 -8.17 -5.72 -1.48
C GLN A 17 -8.75 -4.48 -0.82
N TRP A 18 -9.02 -3.46 -1.63
CA TRP A 18 -9.51 -2.16 -1.16
C TRP A 18 -10.96 -1.97 -1.58
N ILE A 19 -11.86 -1.87 -0.62
CA ILE A 19 -13.26 -1.53 -0.85
C ILE A 19 -13.41 -0.03 -0.64
N THR A 20 -13.98 0.65 -1.64
CA THR A 20 -14.14 2.11 -1.63
C THR A 20 -15.57 2.53 -1.34
N ASP A 21 -16.54 1.71 -1.77
CA ASP A 21 -17.95 2.04 -1.63
C ASP A 21 -18.81 0.78 -1.50
N VAL A 22 -19.91 0.92 -0.76
CA VAL A 22 -21.02 -0.01 -0.72
C VAL A 22 -22.29 0.77 -0.98
N GLU A 23 -23.01 0.43 -2.05
CA GLU A 23 -24.21 1.10 -2.50
C GLU A 23 -25.39 0.12 -2.46
N VAL A 24 -26.54 0.58 -1.97
CA VAL A 24 -27.78 -0.19 -1.94
C VAL A 24 -28.83 0.53 -2.76
N THR A 25 -29.35 -0.15 -3.78
CA THR A 25 -30.51 0.28 -4.54
C THR A 25 -31.74 -0.46 -4.00
N PRO A 26 -32.66 0.23 -3.28
CA PRO A 26 -33.85 -0.40 -2.76
C PRO A 26 -34.90 -0.59 -3.87
N GLY A 27 -35.59 -1.72 -3.86
CA GLY A 27 -36.70 -1.98 -4.79
C GLY A 27 -37.96 -1.16 -4.51
N SER A 28 -38.07 -0.57 -3.32
CA SER A 28 -39.16 0.33 -2.95
C SER A 28 -38.69 1.42 -1.97
N THR A 29 -39.27 2.61 -2.08
CA THR A 29 -39.04 3.71 -1.14
C THR A 29 -39.95 3.54 0.07
N GLU A 30 -39.36 3.08 1.17
CA GLU A 30 -40.07 2.98 2.45
C GLU A 30 -39.71 4.15 3.37
N PRO A 31 -40.68 5.01 3.75
CA PRO A 31 -40.41 6.14 4.62
C PRO A 31 -40.10 5.68 6.05
N ASN A 32 -39.37 6.50 6.80
CA ASN A 32 -39.08 6.32 8.24
C ASN A 32 -38.32 5.02 8.58
N CYS A 33 -37.42 4.59 7.70
CA CYS A 33 -36.54 3.44 7.92
C CYS A 33 -35.09 3.89 8.03
N LYS A 34 -34.29 3.16 8.80
CA LYS A 34 -32.82 3.27 8.81
C LYS A 34 -32.21 2.02 8.22
N PHE A 35 -31.11 2.17 7.50
CA PHE A 35 -30.36 1.08 6.89
C PHE A 35 -28.95 1.08 7.43
N SER A 36 -28.49 -0.04 7.95
CA SER A 36 -27.09 -0.29 8.29
C SER A 36 -26.69 -1.61 7.65
N ALA A 37 -25.40 -1.89 7.52
CA ALA A 37 -24.95 -3.15 6.96
C ALA A 37 -23.73 -3.69 7.68
N ARG A 38 -23.44 -4.97 7.47
CA ARG A 38 -22.26 -5.65 8.01
C ARG A 38 -21.58 -6.38 6.88
N LEU A 39 -20.28 -6.16 6.75
CA LEU A 39 -19.45 -6.81 5.75
C LEU A 39 -18.61 -7.89 6.42
N PHE A 40 -18.57 -9.06 5.81
CA PHE A 40 -17.81 -10.21 6.30
C PHE A 40 -16.86 -10.72 5.24
N VAL A 41 -15.68 -11.17 5.67
CA VAL A 41 -14.70 -11.89 4.85
C VAL A 41 -14.46 -13.23 5.54
N ASN A 42 -14.65 -14.33 4.82
CA ASN A 42 -14.51 -15.69 5.38
C ASN A 42 -15.31 -15.89 6.68
N GLU A 43 -16.54 -15.36 6.71
CA GLU A 43 -17.45 -15.35 7.88
C GLU A 43 -17.02 -14.45 9.06
N GLU A 44 -15.85 -13.83 9.01
CA GLU A 44 -15.37 -12.88 10.01
C GLU A 44 -15.89 -11.47 9.70
N LEU A 45 -16.41 -10.78 10.73
CA LEU A 45 -16.92 -9.41 10.60
C LEU A 45 -15.74 -8.44 10.44
N VAL A 46 -15.62 -7.83 9.26
CA VAL A 46 -14.53 -6.88 8.96
C VAL A 46 -14.96 -5.42 9.04
N CYS A 47 -16.25 -5.11 8.88
CA CYS A 47 -16.74 -3.73 8.91
C CYS A 47 -18.23 -3.66 9.30
N ASN A 48 -18.56 -2.70 10.17
CA ASN A 48 -19.94 -2.29 10.45
C ASN A 48 -20.23 -0.96 9.74
N LEU A 49 -21.15 -1.00 8.78
CA LEU A 49 -21.58 0.15 8.03
C LEU A 49 -22.65 0.92 8.82
N PRO A 50 -22.46 2.24 9.09
CA PRO A 50 -23.32 3.02 9.97
C PRO A 50 -24.74 3.16 9.44
N ALA A 51 -25.68 3.56 10.31
CA ALA A 51 -27.08 3.71 9.91
C ALA A 51 -27.30 4.96 9.04
N ILE A 52 -27.90 4.77 7.85
CA ILE A 52 -28.35 5.81 6.92
C ILE A 52 -29.89 5.87 6.93
N GLU A 53 -30.45 7.07 7.02
CA GLU A 53 -31.90 7.28 6.91
C GLU A 53 -32.39 7.01 5.48
N SER A 54 -33.60 6.44 5.33
CA SER A 54 -34.18 6.08 4.01
C SER A 54 -34.41 7.25 3.07
N THR A 55 -34.34 8.48 3.57
CA THR A 55 -34.44 9.72 2.78
C THR A 55 -33.13 10.11 2.09
N ARG A 56 -32.02 9.41 2.37
CA ARG A 56 -30.70 9.67 1.78
C ARG A 56 -30.32 8.53 0.82
N PRO A 57 -29.42 8.79 -0.15
CA PRO A 57 -28.80 7.71 -0.90
C PRO A 57 -28.16 6.70 0.06
N LEU A 58 -28.47 5.41 -0.12
CA LEU A 58 -27.92 4.33 0.71
C LEU A 58 -26.53 3.98 0.17
N ARG A 59 -25.56 4.84 0.48
CA ARG A 59 -24.17 4.70 0.06
C ARG A 59 -23.26 4.92 1.26
N TRP A 60 -22.39 3.95 1.51
CA TRP A 60 -21.28 4.07 2.43
C TRP A 60 -20.02 4.22 1.60
N SER A 61 -19.28 5.30 1.83
CA SER A 61 -18.05 5.60 1.11
C SER A 61 -16.89 5.69 2.07
N GLY A 62 -15.71 5.34 1.59
CA GLY A 62 -14.55 5.33 2.45
C GLY A 62 -13.37 4.56 1.90
N LEU A 63 -12.64 3.94 2.81
CA LEU A 63 -11.51 3.10 2.48
C LEU A 63 -11.40 1.96 3.50
N LEU A 64 -11.60 0.73 3.02
CA LEU A 64 -11.42 -0.49 3.80
C LEU A 64 -10.39 -1.40 3.13
N CYS A 65 -9.32 -1.69 3.85
CA CYS A 65 -8.34 -2.71 3.47
C CYS A 65 -8.75 -4.07 4.04
N CYS A 66 -8.83 -5.08 3.17
CA CYS A 66 -9.03 -6.47 3.54
C CYS A 66 -7.84 -7.30 3.06
N ASP A 67 -7.24 -8.09 3.95
CA ASP A 67 -6.28 -9.13 3.56
C ASP A 67 -7.05 -10.38 3.14
N VAL A 68 -7.05 -10.67 1.83
CA VAL A 68 -7.84 -11.74 1.23
C VAL A 68 -6.96 -12.72 0.46
N SER A 69 -7.44 -13.92 0.24
CA SER A 69 -6.89 -14.88 -0.73
C SER A 69 -7.84 -15.04 -1.91
N LEU A 70 -7.40 -15.70 -2.98
CA LEU A 70 -8.26 -15.98 -4.16
C LEU A 70 -9.53 -16.76 -3.78
N ASN A 71 -9.46 -17.61 -2.75
CA ASN A 71 -10.60 -18.40 -2.27
C ASN A 71 -11.38 -17.69 -1.16
N SER A 72 -11.07 -16.42 -0.86
CA SER A 72 -11.79 -15.70 0.16
C SER A 72 -13.20 -15.38 -0.30
N VAL A 73 -14.13 -15.52 0.64
CA VAL A 73 -15.56 -15.30 0.41
C VAL A 73 -15.97 -14.02 1.09
N VAL A 74 -16.59 -13.12 0.34
CA VAL A 74 -17.12 -11.85 0.87
C VAL A 74 -18.64 -11.94 0.92
N SER A 75 -19.23 -11.50 2.03
CA SER A 75 -20.68 -11.46 2.17
C SER A 75 -21.15 -10.20 2.89
N LEU A 76 -22.37 -9.78 2.58
CA LEU A 76 -22.99 -8.60 3.16
C LEU A 76 -24.34 -8.93 3.78
N ARG A 77 -24.56 -8.42 5.00
CA ARG A 77 -25.85 -8.46 5.68
C ARG A 77 -26.39 -7.04 5.83
N LEU A 78 -27.50 -6.75 5.16
CA LEU A 78 -28.21 -5.50 5.32
C LEU A 78 -29.18 -5.59 6.50
N CYS A 79 -29.26 -4.54 7.29
CA CYS A 79 -30.21 -4.37 8.37
C CYS A 79 -31.09 -3.17 8.07
N LYS A 80 -32.39 -3.39 8.03
CA LYS A 80 -33.41 -2.34 7.98
C LYS A 80 -34.04 -2.23 9.36
N SER A 81 -34.03 -1.03 9.95
CA SER A 81 -34.70 -0.74 11.21
C SER A 81 -35.92 0.14 10.97
N THR A 82 -37.08 -0.29 11.47
CA THR A 82 -38.34 0.47 11.42
C THR A 82 -38.86 0.61 12.84
N ALA A 83 -39.01 1.85 13.32
CA ALA A 83 -39.37 2.14 14.72
C ALA A 83 -38.50 1.37 15.74
N GLY A 84 -37.19 1.24 15.47
CA GLY A 84 -36.23 0.53 16.31
C GLY A 84 -36.26 -0.99 16.19
N ARG A 85 -37.11 -1.57 15.35
CA ARG A 85 -37.18 -3.03 15.13
C ARG A 85 -36.31 -3.41 13.92
N PRO A 86 -35.22 -4.18 14.12
CA PRO A 86 -34.33 -4.57 13.04
C PRO A 86 -34.89 -5.77 12.26
N ARG A 87 -34.75 -5.75 10.95
CA ARG A 87 -34.94 -6.86 10.02
C ARG A 87 -33.67 -7.03 9.20
N TYR A 88 -33.14 -8.26 9.18
CA TYR A 88 -31.91 -8.58 8.47
C TYR A 88 -32.21 -9.24 7.12
N PHE A 89 -31.42 -8.86 6.12
CA PHE A 89 -31.40 -9.43 4.78
C PHE A 89 -29.98 -9.93 4.53
N ASN A 90 -29.84 -11.24 4.31
CA ASN A 90 -28.57 -11.84 3.95
C ASN A 90 -28.51 -11.93 2.43
N PHE A 91 -27.51 -11.29 1.83
CA PHE A 91 -27.25 -11.42 0.41
C PHE A 91 -26.44 -12.69 0.14
N PRO A 92 -26.52 -13.26 -1.07
CA PRO A 92 -25.58 -14.30 -1.48
C PRO A 92 -24.15 -13.78 -1.32
N HIS A 93 -23.24 -14.69 -0.95
CA HIS A 93 -21.82 -14.37 -0.93
C HIS A 93 -21.24 -14.41 -2.34
N PHE A 94 -20.07 -13.81 -2.52
CA PHE A 94 -19.27 -13.95 -3.74
C PHE A 94 -17.83 -14.32 -3.38
N ASN A 95 -17.16 -15.05 -4.28
CA ASN A 95 -15.73 -15.27 -4.16
C ASN A 95 -14.98 -14.04 -4.68
N VAL A 96 -13.83 -13.71 -4.09
CA VAL A 96 -13.01 -12.57 -4.55
C VAL A 96 -12.65 -12.68 -6.04
N THR A 97 -12.53 -13.88 -6.59
CA THR A 97 -12.30 -14.12 -8.03
C THR A 97 -13.47 -13.76 -8.94
N GLU A 98 -14.66 -13.53 -8.40
CA GLU A 98 -15.86 -13.12 -9.15
C GLU A 98 -15.95 -11.60 -9.34
N VAL A 99 -15.05 -10.84 -8.73
CA VAL A 99 -14.97 -9.39 -8.94
C VAL A 99 -14.64 -9.13 -10.41
N ASP A 100 -15.46 -8.28 -11.06
CA ASP A 100 -15.13 -7.77 -12.38
C ASP A 100 -13.90 -6.87 -12.26
N GLU A 101 -12.76 -7.32 -12.78
CA GLU A 101 -11.51 -6.57 -12.71
C GLU A 101 -11.61 -5.22 -13.43
N GLU A 102 -12.37 -5.10 -14.53
CA GLU A 102 -12.44 -3.87 -15.34
C GLU A 102 -13.28 -2.78 -14.67
N THR A 103 -14.42 -3.17 -14.08
CA THR A 103 -15.33 -2.23 -13.42
C THR A 103 -15.04 -2.08 -11.92
N GLY A 104 -14.44 -3.10 -11.31
CA GLY A 104 -14.26 -3.21 -9.87
C GLY A 104 -15.56 -3.35 -9.10
N GLU A 105 -16.64 -3.77 -9.75
CA GLU A 105 -17.96 -3.86 -9.13
C GLU A 105 -18.39 -5.32 -8.93
N VAL A 106 -19.02 -5.58 -7.79
CA VAL A 106 -19.78 -6.81 -7.56
C VAL A 106 -21.20 -6.44 -7.17
N THR A 107 -22.17 -7.03 -7.88
CA THR A 107 -23.58 -6.82 -7.61
C THR A 107 -24.20 -8.06 -6.98
N LEU A 108 -24.79 -7.88 -5.80
CA LEU A 108 -25.51 -8.90 -5.07
C LEU A 108 -26.99 -8.55 -5.08
N GLU A 109 -27.81 -9.46 -5.61
CA GLU A 109 -29.25 -9.28 -5.69
C GLU A 109 -29.95 -10.18 -4.68
N LEU A 110 -31.01 -9.65 -4.07
CA LEU A 110 -31.97 -10.43 -3.29
C LEU A 110 -33.32 -10.41 -4.01
N PRO A 111 -33.60 -11.40 -4.89
CA PRO A 111 -34.75 -11.39 -5.79
C PRO A 111 -36.09 -11.24 -5.06
N GLU A 112 -36.25 -11.88 -3.90
CA GLU A 112 -37.51 -11.85 -3.14
C GLU A 112 -37.85 -10.46 -2.59
N ALA A 113 -36.84 -9.59 -2.45
CA ALA A 113 -37.01 -8.27 -1.87
C ALA A 113 -36.73 -7.13 -2.87
N ALA A 114 -36.24 -7.45 -4.08
CA ALA A 114 -35.80 -6.49 -5.09
C ALA A 114 -34.73 -5.50 -4.59
N TRP A 115 -33.86 -5.94 -3.67
CA TRP A 115 -32.72 -5.14 -3.21
C TRP A 115 -31.50 -5.52 -4.01
N VAL A 116 -30.76 -4.51 -4.44
CA VAL A 116 -29.49 -4.67 -5.15
C VAL A 116 -28.42 -3.99 -4.32
N VAL A 117 -27.35 -4.71 -4.02
CA VAL A 117 -26.15 -4.19 -3.35
C VAL A 117 -25.03 -4.19 -4.38
N THR A 118 -24.34 -3.06 -4.53
CA THR A 118 -23.14 -2.93 -5.34
C THR A 118 -21.97 -2.62 -4.42
N ILE A 119 -20.94 -3.47 -4.43
CA ILE A 119 -19.68 -3.24 -3.72
C ILE A 119 -18.65 -2.82 -4.75
N LYS A 120 -17.99 -1.68 -4.51
CA LYS A 120 -16.95 -1.14 -5.39
C LYS A 120 -15.58 -1.35 -4.76
N LEU A 121 -14.67 -1.87 -5.58
CA LEU A 121 -13.33 -2.27 -5.20
C LEU A 121 -12.32 -1.57 -6.10
N LEU A 122 -11.21 -1.13 -5.53
CA LEU A 122 -10.08 -0.62 -6.30
C LEU A 122 -9.25 -1.80 -6.82
N THR A 123 -9.61 -2.29 -8.01
CA THR A 123 -8.93 -3.41 -8.68
C THR A 123 -7.65 -2.97 -9.40
N ARG A 124 -6.88 -3.94 -9.89
CA ARG A 124 -5.67 -3.64 -10.66
C ARG A 124 -6.01 -2.91 -11.96
N ALA A 125 -6.99 -3.41 -12.73
CA ALA A 125 -7.31 -2.81 -14.02
C ALA A 125 -7.92 -1.40 -13.86
N MET A 126 -8.72 -1.16 -12.82
CA MET A 126 -9.14 0.19 -12.46
C MET A 126 -7.94 1.08 -12.15
N ALA A 127 -6.95 0.57 -11.40
CA ALA A 127 -5.77 1.34 -11.10
C ALA A 127 -4.96 1.69 -12.34
N GLU A 128 -4.88 0.80 -13.34
CA GLU A 128 -4.24 1.10 -14.62
C GLU A 128 -4.94 2.23 -15.38
N LYS A 129 -6.27 2.26 -15.33
CA LYS A 129 -7.07 3.29 -15.98
C LYS A 129 -6.96 4.65 -15.30
N LEU A 130 -6.95 4.68 -13.97
CA LEU A 130 -6.96 5.93 -13.18
C LEU A 130 -5.57 6.53 -12.99
N PHE A 131 -4.51 5.71 -13.07
CA PHE A 131 -3.14 6.14 -12.78
C PHE A 131 -2.65 7.33 -13.62
N PRO A 132 -2.87 7.42 -14.96
CA PRO A 132 -2.39 8.54 -15.75
C PRO A 132 -2.93 9.89 -15.27
N ASP A 133 -4.23 9.97 -14.98
CA ASP A 133 -4.90 11.20 -14.55
C ASP A 133 -4.39 11.65 -13.17
N GLU A 134 -4.21 10.69 -12.24
CA GLU A 134 -3.68 10.99 -10.90
C GLU A 134 -2.18 11.33 -10.92
N LEU A 135 -1.42 10.77 -11.86
CA LEU A 135 -0.02 11.13 -12.08
C LEU A 135 0.12 12.58 -12.58
N GLU A 136 -0.80 13.07 -13.42
CA GLU A 136 -0.82 14.47 -13.83
C GLU A 136 -1.01 15.42 -12.64
N LYS A 137 -1.85 15.04 -11.65
CA LYS A 137 -2.02 15.81 -10.41
C LYS A 137 -0.72 15.87 -9.59
N LEU A 138 0.02 14.77 -9.48
CA LEU A 138 1.33 14.76 -8.83
C LEU A 138 2.29 15.78 -9.47
N ASN A 139 2.37 15.82 -10.79
CA ASN A 139 3.21 16.79 -11.50
C ASN A 139 2.79 18.25 -11.21
N ALA A 140 1.49 18.51 -11.07
CA ALA A 140 0.97 19.83 -10.69
C ALA A 140 1.34 20.22 -9.23
N ILE A 141 1.35 19.24 -8.32
CA ILE A 141 1.82 19.40 -6.94
C ILE A 141 3.31 19.77 -6.93
N GLU A 142 4.13 19.06 -7.70
CA GLU A 142 5.56 19.36 -7.81
C GLU A 142 5.82 20.81 -8.27
N GLY A 143 5.12 21.27 -9.31
CA GLY A 143 5.25 22.65 -9.79
C GLY A 143 4.89 23.71 -8.75
N THR A 144 3.87 23.44 -7.93
CA THR A 144 3.38 24.39 -6.92
C THR A 144 4.31 24.46 -5.71
N TYR A 145 4.70 23.30 -5.17
CA TYR A 145 5.43 23.24 -3.91
C TYR A 145 6.95 23.34 -4.06
N ASN A 146 7.53 23.08 -5.24
CA ASN A 146 8.95 23.37 -5.50
C ASN A 146 9.25 24.89 -5.47
N SER A 147 8.22 25.74 -5.57
CA SER A 147 8.33 27.19 -5.45
C SER A 147 8.22 27.72 -4.01
N LEU A 148 7.79 26.87 -3.08
CA LEU A 148 7.71 27.15 -1.65
C LEU A 148 8.97 26.62 -0.96
N GLU A 149 9.46 27.28 0.09
CA GLU A 149 10.57 26.73 0.86
C GLU A 149 10.18 25.35 1.43
N PRO A 150 11.07 24.34 1.42
CA PRO A 150 10.79 22.97 1.84
C PRO A 150 10.19 22.84 3.25
N ASN A 151 10.36 23.87 4.08
CA ASN A 151 9.91 23.93 5.48
C ASN A 151 8.48 24.46 5.67
N ILE A 152 7.77 24.89 4.61
CA ILE A 152 6.53 25.66 4.80
C ILE A 152 5.32 24.76 5.14
N THR A 153 5.33 23.46 4.80
CA THR A 153 4.24 22.54 5.18
C THR A 153 4.71 21.10 5.33
N GLU A 154 4.67 20.53 6.55
CA GLU A 154 5.06 19.11 6.82
C GLU A 154 4.28 18.09 5.98
N LYS A 155 3.06 18.43 5.55
CA LYS A 155 2.28 17.64 4.61
C LYS A 155 3.07 17.31 3.35
N TYR A 156 3.87 18.26 2.84
CA TYR A 156 4.62 18.10 1.61
C TYR A 156 5.57 16.89 1.63
N LEU A 157 5.99 16.41 2.82
CA LEU A 157 6.77 15.17 2.96
C LEU A 157 6.03 13.95 2.40
N PHE A 158 4.70 13.98 2.35
CA PHE A 158 3.88 12.91 1.77
C PHE A 158 4.16 12.68 0.28
N LYS A 159 4.70 13.67 -0.43
CA LYS A 159 5.16 13.50 -1.82
C LYS A 159 6.17 12.37 -1.96
N ASN A 160 6.98 12.09 -0.92
CA ASN A 160 8.00 11.05 -0.99
C ASN A 160 7.35 9.67 -1.18
N ALA A 161 6.18 9.44 -0.57
CA ALA A 161 5.41 8.21 -0.78
C ALA A 161 4.87 8.12 -2.21
N LEU A 162 4.36 9.23 -2.77
CA LEU A 162 3.86 9.31 -4.15
C LEU A 162 4.96 9.07 -5.19
N ASN A 163 6.10 9.74 -5.02
CA ASN A 163 7.26 9.58 -5.90
C ASN A 163 7.86 8.19 -5.79
N PHE A 164 7.91 7.62 -4.59
CA PHE A 164 8.33 6.24 -4.38
C PHE A 164 7.43 5.26 -5.15
N ALA A 165 6.10 5.33 -4.99
CA ALA A 165 5.19 4.47 -5.72
C ALA A 165 5.30 4.65 -7.24
N ASN A 166 5.41 5.87 -7.75
CA ASN A 166 5.61 6.14 -9.17
C ASN A 166 6.91 5.51 -9.71
N LEU A 167 8.02 5.63 -8.99
CA LEU A 167 9.29 4.99 -9.35
C LEU A 167 9.16 3.47 -9.39
N VAL A 168 8.43 2.88 -8.43
CA VAL A 168 8.17 1.45 -8.40
C VAL A 168 7.32 1.02 -9.58
N VAL A 169 6.31 1.79 -9.99
CA VAL A 169 5.51 1.51 -11.21
C VAL A 169 6.40 1.48 -12.46
N GLN A 170 7.36 2.40 -12.57
CA GLN A 170 8.28 2.47 -13.71
C GLN A 170 9.27 1.30 -13.73
N ALA A 171 9.76 0.88 -12.57
CA ALA A 171 10.78 -0.15 -12.46
C ALA A 171 10.23 -1.58 -12.37
N LEU A 172 9.04 -1.76 -11.80
CA LEU A 172 8.38 -3.05 -11.56
C LEU A 172 6.90 -3.00 -12.01
N PRO A 173 6.62 -3.00 -13.33
CA PRO A 173 5.25 -2.79 -13.84
C PRO A 173 4.22 -3.83 -13.38
N GLU A 174 4.68 -5.03 -13.00
CA GLU A 174 3.83 -6.14 -12.56
C GLU A 174 3.33 -6.02 -11.10
N CYS A 175 3.85 -5.08 -10.33
CA CYS A 175 3.50 -4.94 -8.91
C CYS A 175 2.21 -4.11 -8.70
N THR A 176 1.68 -4.16 -7.47
CA THR A 176 0.46 -3.43 -7.09
C THR A 176 0.69 -1.94 -6.83
N ALA A 177 1.85 -1.39 -7.17
CA ALA A 177 2.21 0.00 -6.85
C ALA A 177 1.27 1.04 -7.44
N LYS A 178 0.58 0.77 -8.57
CA LYS A 178 -0.47 1.67 -9.08
C LYS A 178 -1.66 1.76 -8.11
N VAL A 179 -2.06 0.64 -7.50
CA VAL A 179 -3.11 0.63 -6.46
C VAL A 179 -2.63 1.46 -5.26
N SER A 180 -1.43 1.18 -4.77
CA SER A 180 -0.83 1.92 -3.65
C SER A 180 -0.75 3.43 -3.95
N PHE A 181 -0.33 3.81 -5.17
CA PHE A 181 -0.28 5.19 -5.62
C PHE A 181 -1.64 5.90 -5.52
N LEU A 182 -2.71 5.25 -5.96
CA LEU A 182 -4.06 5.82 -5.88
C LEU A 182 -4.55 5.97 -4.44
N ILE A 183 -4.21 5.01 -3.56
CA ILE A 183 -4.47 5.14 -2.12
C ILE A 183 -3.71 6.34 -1.54
N TYR A 184 -2.44 6.51 -1.91
CA TYR A 184 -1.62 7.63 -1.45
C TYR A 184 -2.19 8.96 -1.95
N MET A 185 -2.57 9.04 -3.23
CA MET A 185 -3.19 10.25 -3.81
C MET A 185 -4.46 10.64 -3.07
N LYS A 186 -5.35 9.68 -2.78
CA LYS A 186 -6.58 9.93 -2.02
C LYS A 186 -6.31 10.48 -0.62
N VAL A 187 -5.27 9.96 0.05
CA VAL A 187 -4.86 10.45 1.39
C VAL A 187 -4.19 11.82 1.30
N TRP A 188 -3.38 12.07 0.27
CA TRP A 188 -2.78 13.36 0.02
C TRP A 188 -3.82 14.46 -0.15
N GLU A 189 -4.87 14.22 -0.96
CA GLU A 189 -5.96 15.17 -1.18
C GLU A 189 -6.68 15.53 0.14
N LEU A 190 -6.82 14.58 1.07
CA LEU A 190 -7.38 14.85 2.41
C LEU A 190 -6.42 15.63 3.30
N LEU A 191 -5.13 15.29 3.28
CA LEU A 191 -4.10 15.98 4.03
C LEU A 191 -4.02 17.45 3.60
N ASP A 192 -4.02 17.72 2.30
CA ASP A 192 -3.92 19.06 1.73
C ASP A 192 -5.03 19.98 2.26
N GLN A 193 -6.26 19.45 2.44
CA GLN A 193 -7.43 20.17 2.96
C GLN A 193 -7.34 20.57 4.45
N GLN A 194 -6.46 19.95 5.24
CA GLN A 194 -6.41 20.21 6.69
C GLN A 194 -5.80 21.59 7.00
N ALA A 195 -6.21 22.26 8.08
CA ALA A 195 -5.50 23.48 8.50
C ALA A 195 -4.27 23.17 9.36
N GLN A 196 -4.36 22.11 10.17
CA GLN A 196 -3.35 21.67 11.12
C GLN A 196 -3.32 20.15 11.16
N LEU A 197 -2.20 19.60 11.60
CA LEU A 197 -2.01 18.16 11.78
C LEU A 197 -1.69 17.91 13.26
N ASP A 198 -2.25 16.85 13.83
CA ASP A 198 -1.85 16.38 15.15
C ASP A 198 -0.42 15.80 15.15
N ASP A 199 0.17 15.65 16.34
CA ASP A 199 1.54 15.21 16.52
C ASP A 199 1.79 13.80 15.94
N THR A 200 0.79 12.92 15.95
CA THR A 200 0.89 11.56 15.41
C THR A 200 0.98 11.60 13.88
N LEU A 201 0.11 12.36 13.22
CA LEU A 201 0.15 12.58 11.77
C LEU A 201 1.47 13.25 11.35
N GLN A 202 1.93 14.26 12.09
CA GLN A 202 3.22 14.91 11.83
C GLN A 202 4.38 13.91 11.95
N ALA A 203 4.38 13.05 12.97
CA ALA A 203 5.43 12.06 13.16
C ALA A 203 5.47 11.02 12.03
N ILE A 204 4.30 10.54 11.58
CA ILE A 204 4.19 9.65 10.41
C ILE A 204 4.79 10.33 9.17
N LEU A 205 4.42 11.58 8.90
CA LEU A 205 4.92 12.35 7.75
C LEU A 205 6.42 12.60 7.81
N ARG A 206 6.95 12.92 9.00
CA ARG A 206 8.40 13.09 9.20
C ARG A 206 9.17 11.80 8.88
N GLY A 207 8.59 10.63 9.17
CA GLY A 207 9.13 9.33 8.78
C GLY A 207 9.38 9.18 7.27
N LEU A 208 8.53 9.79 6.44
CA LEU A 208 8.66 9.75 4.97
C LEU A 208 9.90 10.47 4.44
N THR A 209 10.58 11.28 5.26
CA THR A 209 11.90 11.84 4.92
C THR A 209 12.90 10.73 4.65
N GLY A 210 12.83 9.61 5.38
CA GLY A 210 13.68 8.43 5.18
C GLY A 210 13.33 7.59 3.94
N ILE A 211 12.34 8.00 3.14
CA ILE A 211 12.07 7.42 1.82
C ILE A 211 12.58 8.36 0.72
N GLY A 212 12.77 9.65 1.03
CA GLY A 212 13.26 10.64 0.08
C GLY A 212 14.63 10.29 -0.48
N ASP A 213 15.52 9.72 0.33
CA ASP A 213 16.84 9.25 -0.12
C ASP A 213 16.74 8.07 -1.10
N ILE A 214 15.81 7.13 -0.89
CA ILE A 214 15.52 6.05 -1.83
C ILE A 214 15.05 6.65 -3.15
N VAL A 215 14.11 7.60 -3.12
CA VAL A 215 13.61 8.29 -4.31
C VAL A 215 14.75 8.99 -5.05
N ASP A 216 15.61 9.71 -4.34
CA ASP A 216 16.73 10.44 -4.92
C ASP A 216 17.75 9.51 -5.59
N ILE A 217 18.19 8.44 -4.92
CA ILE A 217 19.13 7.44 -5.46
C ILE A 217 18.56 6.77 -6.70
N THR A 218 17.29 6.37 -6.60
CA THR A 218 16.59 5.62 -7.63
C THR A 218 16.33 6.48 -8.87
N SER A 219 15.98 7.75 -8.69
CA SER A 219 15.73 8.69 -9.79
C SER A 219 16.98 9.02 -10.62
N GLN A 220 18.18 8.88 -10.04
CA GLN A 220 19.46 9.13 -10.71
C GLN A 220 20.00 7.88 -11.43
N ALA A 221 19.43 6.70 -11.20
CA ALA A 221 19.86 5.47 -11.83
C ALA A 221 19.42 5.40 -13.31
N SER A 222 20.25 4.81 -14.17
CA SER A 222 19.83 4.52 -15.55
C SER A 222 18.73 3.45 -15.55
N SER A 223 17.83 3.48 -16.54
CA SER A 223 16.66 2.59 -16.59
C SER A 223 17.00 1.10 -16.48
N ALA A 224 18.09 0.65 -17.10
CA ALA A 224 18.54 -0.74 -17.04
C ALA A 224 19.10 -1.13 -15.66
N LEU A 225 19.84 -0.24 -15.00
CA LEU A 225 20.35 -0.47 -13.65
C LEU A 225 19.22 -0.41 -12.62
N LEU A 226 18.27 0.49 -12.83
CA LEU A 226 17.09 0.69 -12.02
C LEU A 226 16.24 -0.58 -11.95
N ALA A 227 15.85 -1.16 -13.10
CA ALA A 227 15.04 -2.38 -13.12
C ALA A 227 15.74 -3.56 -12.42
N ALA A 228 17.04 -3.75 -12.66
CA ALA A 228 17.81 -4.82 -12.04
C ALA A 228 17.96 -4.64 -10.53
N ALA A 229 18.22 -3.42 -10.06
CA ALA A 229 18.37 -3.11 -8.64
C ALA A 229 17.02 -3.20 -7.92
N MET A 230 15.95 -2.64 -8.49
CA MET A 230 14.59 -2.73 -7.93
C MET A 230 14.11 -4.17 -7.85
N ASN A 231 14.44 -5.03 -8.82
CA ASN A 231 14.11 -6.44 -8.75
C ASN A 231 14.87 -7.17 -7.61
N LYS A 232 16.12 -6.78 -7.31
CA LYS A 232 16.86 -7.29 -6.14
C LYS A 232 16.25 -6.82 -4.81
N SER A 233 15.62 -5.65 -4.80
CA SER A 233 15.00 -5.06 -3.61
C SER A 233 13.50 -5.31 -3.49
N LYS A 234 12.93 -6.23 -4.28
CA LYS A 234 11.48 -6.43 -4.41
C LYS A 234 10.77 -6.62 -3.07
N GLU A 235 11.35 -7.40 -2.16
CA GLU A 235 10.78 -7.64 -0.83
C GLU A 235 10.74 -6.36 0.01
N SER A 236 11.84 -5.60 0.05
CA SER A 236 11.90 -4.30 0.73
C SER A 236 10.90 -3.31 0.14
N ILE A 237 10.79 -3.25 -1.18
CA ILE A 237 9.85 -2.38 -1.90
C ILE A 237 8.41 -2.73 -1.52
N GLN A 238 8.05 -4.01 -1.59
CA GLN A 238 6.71 -4.46 -1.21
C GLN A 238 6.43 -4.14 0.26
N GLY A 239 7.41 -4.37 1.14
CA GLY A 239 7.30 -4.02 2.56
C GLY A 239 7.06 -2.52 2.79
N ILE A 240 7.75 -1.65 2.06
CA ILE A 240 7.55 -0.20 2.13
C ILE A 240 6.15 0.16 1.63
N LEU A 241 5.73 -0.34 0.47
CA LEU A 241 4.39 -0.07 -0.07
C LEU A 241 3.28 -0.45 0.93
N THR A 242 3.38 -1.66 1.48
CA THR A 242 2.46 -2.20 2.49
C THR A 242 2.45 -1.34 3.75
N LEU A 243 3.62 -0.95 4.28
CA LEU A 243 3.72 -0.11 5.47
C LEU A 243 3.11 1.29 5.25
N LEU A 244 3.32 1.87 4.07
CA LEU A 244 2.76 3.15 3.69
C LEU A 244 1.25 3.08 3.50
N GLU A 245 0.73 2.00 2.93
CA GLU A 245 -0.70 1.72 2.85
C GLU A 245 -1.37 1.65 4.23
N ASP A 246 -0.70 1.03 5.22
CA ASP A 246 -1.20 0.96 6.61
C ASP A 246 -1.27 2.36 7.24
N ALA A 247 -0.21 3.15 7.06
CA ALA A 247 -0.19 4.55 7.49
C ALA A 247 -1.27 5.37 6.78
N CYS A 248 -1.48 5.16 5.48
CA CYS A 248 -2.53 5.82 4.71
C CYS A 248 -3.93 5.48 5.23
N ASN A 249 -4.19 4.21 5.54
CA ASN A 249 -5.45 3.78 6.13
C ASN A 249 -5.68 4.46 7.49
N TYR A 250 -4.65 4.55 8.32
CA TYR A 250 -4.75 5.29 9.59
C TYR A 250 -5.05 6.78 9.36
N ILE A 251 -4.29 7.47 8.52
CA ILE A 251 -4.49 8.91 8.21
C ILE A 251 -5.91 9.14 7.67
N TYR A 252 -6.38 8.29 6.75
CA TYR A 252 -7.72 8.39 6.18
C TYR A 252 -8.81 8.30 7.27
N ASN A 253 -8.69 7.35 8.18
CA ASN A 253 -9.62 7.16 9.30
C ASN A 253 -9.63 8.33 10.28
N GLN A 254 -8.52 9.07 10.42
CA GLN A 254 -8.46 10.26 11.27
C GLN A 254 -9.05 11.50 10.58
N LEU A 255 -8.85 11.65 9.27
CA LEU A 255 -9.17 12.88 8.56
C LEU A 255 -10.55 12.87 7.86
N ALA A 256 -11.08 11.70 7.52
CA ALA A 256 -12.35 11.56 6.82
C ALA A 256 -13.41 10.89 7.68
N THR A 257 -14.69 11.19 7.39
CA THR A 257 -15.79 10.33 7.84
C THR A 257 -15.76 9.05 7.03
N ASN A 258 -15.04 8.04 7.54
CA ASN A 258 -14.92 6.73 6.89
C ASN A 258 -16.07 5.81 7.32
N ASP A 259 -17.11 5.72 6.50
CA ASP A 259 -18.21 4.78 6.74
C ASP A 259 -17.77 3.31 6.65
N LEU A 260 -16.61 3.07 6.03
CA LEU A 260 -15.98 1.78 5.80
C LEU A 260 -14.85 1.49 6.81
N ALA A 261 -14.90 2.07 8.01
CA ALA A 261 -13.89 1.81 9.03
C ALA A 261 -13.90 0.32 9.46
N PRO A 262 -12.71 -0.30 9.68
CA PRO A 262 -12.63 -1.67 10.17
C PRO A 262 -13.41 -1.88 11.47
N PHE A 263 -14.05 -3.03 11.60
CA PHE A 263 -14.75 -3.41 12.83
C PHE A 263 -13.76 -3.58 13.98
N ARG A 264 -14.08 -2.97 15.13
CA ARG A 264 -13.35 -3.13 16.39
C ARG A 264 -14.28 -3.72 17.43
N LEU A 265 -13.80 -4.70 18.20
CA LEU A 265 -14.62 -5.32 19.25
C LEU A 265 -14.68 -4.38 20.46
N GLU A 266 -15.88 -4.15 21.01
CA GLU A 266 -16.03 -3.38 22.27
C GLU A 266 -15.23 -4.06 23.40
N GLY A 267 -14.12 -3.43 23.81
CA GLY A 267 -13.22 -3.94 24.86
C GLY A 267 -11.74 -3.85 24.51
N GLU A 268 -11.38 -3.73 23.23
CA GLU A 268 -10.08 -3.20 22.82
C GLU A 268 -10.10 -1.70 23.14
N GLY A 269 -9.35 -1.32 24.19
CA GLY A 269 -9.44 0.00 24.80
C GLY A 269 -9.27 1.13 23.78
N ALA A 270 -9.82 2.29 24.12
CA ALA A 270 -9.66 3.57 23.40
C ALA A 270 -8.20 4.06 23.25
N ASN A 271 -7.20 3.22 23.59
CA ASN A 271 -5.77 3.45 23.47
C ASN A 271 -5.19 2.74 22.24
N ASP A 272 -5.93 2.76 21.14
CA ASP A 272 -5.50 2.23 19.85
C ASP A 272 -4.76 3.33 19.06
N SER A 273 -3.77 3.93 19.73
CA SER A 273 -2.86 4.89 19.11
C SER A 273 -2.04 4.13 18.07
N PHE A 274 -2.02 4.63 16.84
CA PHE A 274 -1.09 4.12 15.82
C PHE A 274 0.31 4.09 16.41
N ASP A 275 0.94 2.92 16.40
CA ASP A 275 2.28 2.75 16.94
C ASP A 275 3.30 3.38 15.98
N VAL A 276 3.52 4.67 16.19
CA VAL A 276 4.46 5.47 15.40
C VAL A 276 5.88 4.93 15.54
N GLU A 277 6.26 4.42 16.71
CA GLU A 277 7.61 3.88 16.94
C GLU A 277 7.82 2.61 16.12
N ALA A 278 6.87 1.67 16.17
CA ALA A 278 6.91 0.47 15.34
C ALA A 278 6.87 0.79 13.84
N TYR A 279 6.10 1.80 13.43
CA TYR A 279 6.09 2.28 12.04
C TYR A 279 7.46 2.80 11.61
N LEU A 280 8.09 3.68 12.40
CA LEU A 280 9.38 4.28 12.08
C LEU A 280 10.51 3.24 12.09
N ASP A 281 10.51 2.33 13.06
CA ASP A 281 11.51 1.25 13.16
C ASP A 281 11.40 0.29 11.97
N ARG A 282 10.17 -0.09 11.61
CA ARG A 282 9.94 -0.95 10.45
C ARG A 282 10.33 -0.25 9.15
N LEU A 283 10.02 1.03 8.99
CA LEU A 283 10.40 1.80 7.82
C LEU A 283 11.93 1.86 7.67
N LYS A 284 12.64 2.14 8.76
CA LYS A 284 14.10 2.18 8.79
C LYS A 284 14.73 0.82 8.49
N GLY A 285 14.15 -0.27 9.01
CA GLY A 285 14.59 -1.63 8.70
C GLY A 285 14.48 -1.95 7.20
N LEU A 286 13.34 -1.61 6.59
CA LEU A 286 13.11 -1.79 5.16
C LEU A 286 14.03 -0.93 4.28
N GLN A 287 14.26 0.32 4.68
CA GLN A 287 15.22 1.23 4.02
C GLN A 287 16.63 0.65 4.07
N THR A 288 17.07 0.14 5.22
CA THR A 288 18.39 -0.47 5.37
C THR A 288 18.54 -1.70 4.48
N ALA A 289 17.50 -2.55 4.42
CA ALA A 289 17.48 -3.72 3.55
C ALA A 289 17.51 -3.34 2.06
N PHE A 290 16.79 -2.29 1.67
CA PHE A 290 16.86 -1.71 0.32
C PHE A 290 18.30 -1.31 -0.02
N HIS A 291 18.95 -0.46 0.80
CA HIS A 291 20.31 0.00 0.54
C HIS A 291 21.35 -1.13 0.51
N ALA A 292 21.19 -2.14 1.37
CA ALA A 292 22.05 -3.32 1.35
C ALA A 292 21.97 -4.08 0.01
N SER A 293 20.78 -4.17 -0.58
CA SER A 293 20.59 -4.83 -1.89
C SER A 293 21.11 -4.03 -3.10
N TRP A 294 21.30 -2.72 -2.93
CA TRP A 294 21.85 -1.80 -3.94
C TRP A 294 23.37 -1.66 -3.87
N SER A 295 23.99 -2.06 -2.75
CA SER A 295 25.43 -2.01 -2.59
C SER A 295 26.13 -2.99 -3.56
N PRO A 296 27.20 -2.59 -4.26
CA PRO A 296 27.97 -3.52 -5.07
C PRO A 296 28.47 -4.67 -4.19
N VAL A 297 28.22 -5.91 -4.60
CA VAL A 297 28.91 -7.05 -4.01
C VAL A 297 30.39 -6.83 -4.31
N ALA A 298 31.20 -6.66 -3.26
CA ALA A 298 32.64 -6.56 -3.41
C ALA A 298 33.11 -7.75 -4.27
N PRO A 299 33.93 -7.54 -5.31
CA PRO A 299 34.45 -8.65 -6.08
C PRO A 299 35.17 -9.57 -5.10
N THR A 300 34.71 -10.82 -4.99
CA THR A 300 35.49 -11.88 -4.36
C THR A 300 36.85 -11.83 -5.02
N SER A 301 37.90 -11.54 -4.22
CA SER A 301 39.27 -11.60 -4.71
C SER A 301 39.45 -12.97 -5.33
N VAL A 302 39.54 -13.02 -6.65
CA VAL A 302 40.17 -14.16 -7.32
C VAL A 302 41.54 -14.21 -6.66
N GLY A 303 41.77 -15.27 -5.89
CA GLY A 303 43.03 -15.48 -5.22
C GLY A 303 44.12 -15.23 -6.23
N ASP A 304 44.97 -14.25 -5.92
CA ASP A 304 46.26 -14.07 -6.55
C ASP A 304 47.00 -15.39 -6.27
N ASP A 305 46.90 -16.34 -7.20
CA ASP A 305 47.71 -17.55 -7.20
C ASP A 305 49.14 -17.04 -7.36
N GLY A 306 49.77 -16.85 -6.20
CA GLY A 306 51.11 -16.33 -6.05
C GLY A 306 52.04 -17.08 -6.98
N ILE A 307 52.58 -16.34 -7.94
CA ILE A 307 53.78 -16.71 -8.67
C ILE A 307 54.86 -16.94 -7.60
N ASN A 308 55.15 -18.22 -7.33
CA ASN A 308 56.33 -18.63 -6.58
C ASN A 308 57.56 -18.30 -7.44
N GLU A 309 58.10 -17.10 -7.25
CA GLU A 309 59.48 -16.77 -7.60
C GLU A 309 60.24 -16.43 -6.32
N ASP A 310 60.95 -17.42 -5.79
CA ASP A 310 62.15 -17.30 -4.98
C ASP A 310 62.77 -18.71 -4.99
N GLU A 311 63.94 -18.96 -5.57
CA GLU A 311 65.28 -18.63 -5.09
C GLU A 311 66.25 -19.06 -6.25
N LEU A 312 67.41 -18.49 -6.54
CA LEU A 312 68.53 -18.12 -5.69
C LEU A 312 69.47 -17.20 -6.49
N SER A 313 69.93 -16.14 -5.84
CA SER A 313 71.08 -15.35 -6.29
C SER A 313 72.38 -16.06 -5.93
N ASP A 314 73.32 -16.16 -6.87
CA ASP A 314 74.75 -16.23 -6.51
C ASP A 314 75.65 -15.65 -7.62
N SER A 315 76.05 -14.40 -7.38
CA SER A 315 77.34 -13.71 -7.62
C SER A 315 78.16 -13.84 -8.93
N PRO A 316 78.93 -12.78 -9.30
CA PRO A 316 79.38 -12.53 -10.68
C PRO A 316 80.88 -12.83 -10.90
N HIS A 317 81.24 -13.36 -12.08
CA HIS A 317 82.62 -13.30 -12.59
C HIS A 317 82.70 -13.17 -14.12
N GLN A 318 83.25 -12.01 -14.53
CA GLN A 318 84.10 -11.69 -15.67
C GLN A 318 84.31 -12.68 -16.84
N ALA A 319 84.31 -12.05 -18.03
CA ALA A 319 85.22 -12.20 -19.18
C ALA A 319 84.65 -12.83 -20.48
N ALA A 320 84.40 -11.92 -21.43
CA ALA A 320 84.96 -11.85 -22.79
C ALA A 320 84.91 -13.06 -23.77
N ASN A 321 84.64 -12.69 -25.03
CA ASN A 321 84.73 -13.43 -26.30
C ASN A 321 83.53 -14.37 -26.56
N GLY A 322 82.86 -14.36 -27.71
CA GLY A 322 83.21 -13.91 -29.05
C GLY A 322 82.86 -15.04 -30.04
N SER A 323 82.23 -14.67 -31.15
CA SER A 323 82.11 -15.43 -32.41
C SER A 323 81.07 -16.56 -32.54
N SER A 324 80.07 -16.24 -33.37
CA SER A 324 79.42 -17.04 -34.42
C SER A 324 79.93 -18.47 -34.69
N ARG A 325 79.00 -19.42 -34.69
CA ARG A 325 78.58 -20.14 -35.92
C ARG A 325 77.24 -20.81 -35.73
#